data_AF-K6ZYC2-F1
#
_entry.id   AF-K6ZYC2-F1
#
_cell.length_a   1.000
_cell.length_b   1.000
_cell.length_c   1.000
_cell.angle_alpha   90.00
_cell.angle_beta   90.00
_cell.angle_gamma   90.00
#
_symmetry.space_group_name_H-M   'P 1'
#
loop_
_entity.id
_entity.type
_entity.pdbx_description
1 polymer ?
#
loop_
_entity_poly.entity_id
_entity_poly.type
_entity_poly.pdbx_seq_one_letter_code
_entity_poly.pdbx_strand_id
1 'polypeptide(L)'
;PAYEVPTGRRDSLVSNREEADNNLPGPDIPIPKLTSEFLSRGFTPEEMVVLLAGGHSIGKVRCIFIEPDATPMDPGYQASISKLCDGPNRDTGFVNMDEHNPNVIDSSYFANVLAKKMPLTVDRLLGLDSKTTPIIKNMLNKPNDFMPTFAKAMEKLSVLKVIAGKDGEIRKSCSEFNNPMPSTGGSVIRISSANPEDLEGLSSGGTQVAGIVSQGTKDPWHVKTLKAAGAAHPKKVTGRHPKLRGA
;
A
#
# COMPACT_ATOMS: atom_id res chain seq x y z
N PRO A 1 -1.35 16.12 -1.29
CA PRO A 1 -2.20 16.81 -0.28
C PRO A 1 -1.54 16.81 1.10
N ALA A 2 -1.72 17.89 1.86
CA ALA A 2 -1.33 17.92 3.27
C ALA A 2 -2.42 17.25 4.12
N TYR A 3 -2.01 16.51 5.14
CA TYR A 3 -2.88 15.94 6.16
C TYR A 3 -2.11 15.79 7.47
N GLU A 4 -2.84 15.80 8.58
CA GLU A 4 -2.24 15.60 9.90
C GLU A 4 -1.77 14.16 10.04
N VAL A 5 -0.52 13.97 10.47
CA VAL A 5 0.05 12.65 10.72
C VAL A 5 0.10 12.42 12.22
N PRO A 6 -0.72 11.51 12.78
CA PRO A 6 -0.64 11.15 14.19
C PRO A 6 0.77 10.68 14.55
N THR A 7 1.32 11.18 15.65
CA THR A 7 2.67 10.86 16.14
C THR A 7 2.60 9.91 17.34
N GLY A 8 3.77 9.44 17.81
CA GLY A 8 3.87 8.58 19.00
C GLY A 8 4.00 7.07 18.74
N ARG A 9 4.14 6.67 17.46
CA ARG A 9 4.56 5.30 17.12
C ARG A 9 5.96 5.02 17.68
N ARG A 10 6.19 3.77 18.02
CA ARG A 10 7.49 3.24 18.46
C ARG A 10 7.99 2.19 17.48
N ASP A 11 9.27 1.88 17.55
CA ASP A 11 9.93 0.92 16.67
C ASP A 11 9.82 -0.51 17.21
N SER A 12 9.60 -1.47 16.33
CA SER A 12 9.48 -2.89 16.68
C SER A 12 10.83 -3.44 17.17
N LEU A 13 10.78 -4.54 17.92
CA LEU A 13 11.98 -5.29 18.33
C LEU A 13 12.24 -6.51 17.44
N VAL A 14 11.47 -6.66 16.36
CA VAL A 14 11.50 -7.79 15.42
C VAL A 14 11.27 -7.25 14.02
N SER A 15 11.96 -7.86 13.05
CA SER A 15 11.65 -7.77 11.62
C SER A 15 11.29 -9.17 11.14
N ASN A 16 10.21 -9.31 10.37
CA ASN A 16 9.70 -10.61 9.94
C ASN A 16 9.50 -10.61 8.41
N ARG A 17 10.40 -11.31 7.71
CA ARG A 17 10.34 -11.48 6.26
C ARG A 17 9.10 -12.27 5.82
N GLU A 18 8.79 -13.36 6.50
CA GLU A 18 7.63 -14.20 6.15
C GLU A 18 6.33 -13.42 6.30
N GLU A 19 6.24 -12.54 7.31
CA GLU A 19 5.09 -11.65 7.43
C GLU A 19 5.00 -10.70 6.21
N ALA A 20 6.11 -10.11 5.75
CA ALA A 20 6.11 -9.25 4.58
C ALA A 20 5.71 -10.01 3.30
N ASP A 21 6.33 -11.16 3.05
CA ASP A 21 6.08 -12.00 1.86
C ASP A 21 4.61 -12.44 1.78
N ASN A 22 3.96 -12.70 2.93
CA ASN A 22 2.58 -13.14 2.99
C ASN A 22 1.53 -12.01 2.99
N ASN A 23 1.92 -10.75 3.24
CA ASN A 23 0.98 -9.65 3.51
C ASN A 23 1.11 -8.45 2.59
N LEU A 24 2.14 -8.39 1.73
CA LEU A 24 2.29 -7.34 0.73
C LEU A 24 1.78 -7.81 -0.63
N PRO A 25 0.88 -7.05 -1.29
CA PRO A 25 0.35 -7.43 -2.58
C PRO A 25 1.44 -7.37 -3.66
N GLY A 26 1.50 -8.41 -4.50
CA GLY A 26 2.34 -8.44 -5.70
C GLY A 26 1.80 -7.55 -6.84
N PRO A 27 2.60 -7.31 -7.89
CA PRO A 27 2.25 -6.42 -9.02
C PRO A 27 1.13 -6.97 -9.93
N ASP A 28 0.79 -8.24 -9.79
CA ASP A 28 -0.16 -9.00 -10.61
C ASP A 28 -1.30 -9.63 -9.78
N ILE A 29 -1.42 -9.24 -8.50
CA ILE A 29 -2.43 -9.76 -7.59
C ILE A 29 -3.86 -9.65 -8.18
N PRO A 30 -4.68 -10.71 -8.11
CA PRO A 30 -6.06 -10.63 -8.54
C PRO A 30 -6.87 -9.62 -7.70
N ILE A 31 -7.68 -8.78 -8.37
CA ILE A 31 -8.46 -7.72 -7.69
C ILE A 31 -9.34 -8.25 -6.53
N PRO A 32 -10.01 -9.41 -6.61
CA PRO A 32 -10.76 -9.94 -5.47
C PRO A 32 -9.89 -10.24 -4.25
N LYS A 33 -8.65 -10.72 -4.46
CA LYS A 33 -7.70 -11.04 -3.39
C LYS A 33 -7.15 -9.76 -2.77
N LEU A 34 -6.73 -8.79 -3.61
CA LEU A 34 -6.34 -7.45 -3.17
C LEU A 34 -7.44 -6.79 -2.33
N THR A 35 -8.67 -6.81 -2.83
CA THR A 35 -9.84 -6.25 -2.13
C THR A 35 -10.06 -6.93 -0.78
N SER A 36 -9.96 -8.26 -0.72
CA SER A 36 -10.09 -9.01 0.54
C SER A 36 -8.99 -8.65 1.54
N GLU A 37 -7.76 -8.43 1.09
CA GLU A 37 -6.64 -8.05 1.96
C GLU A 37 -6.81 -6.67 2.56
N PHE A 38 -7.24 -5.70 1.75
CA PHE A 38 -7.56 -4.34 2.22
C PHE A 38 -8.75 -4.34 3.18
N LEU A 39 -9.83 -5.07 2.84
CA LEU A 39 -11.00 -5.22 3.72
C LEU A 39 -10.63 -5.84 5.07
N SER A 40 -9.77 -6.86 5.09
CA SER A 40 -9.31 -7.49 6.34
C SER A 40 -8.52 -6.54 7.25
N ARG A 41 -7.99 -5.44 6.69
CA ARG A 41 -7.29 -4.37 7.40
C ARG A 41 -8.19 -3.15 7.66
N GLY A 42 -9.49 -3.29 7.38
CA GLY A 42 -10.49 -2.27 7.62
C GLY A 42 -10.57 -1.19 6.54
N PHE A 43 -9.97 -1.38 5.36
CA PHE A 43 -10.03 -0.43 4.25
C PHE A 43 -11.18 -0.76 3.29
N THR A 44 -11.91 0.26 2.85
CA THR A 44 -12.96 0.11 1.83
C THR A 44 -12.33 -0.08 0.44
N PRO A 45 -13.09 -0.58 -0.55
CA PRO A 45 -12.62 -0.63 -1.93
C PRO A 45 -12.26 0.74 -2.50
N GLU A 46 -12.93 1.81 -2.05
CA GLU A 46 -12.60 3.18 -2.45
C GLU A 46 -11.26 3.62 -1.87
N GLU A 47 -11.03 3.37 -0.57
CA GLU A 47 -9.75 3.64 0.09
C GLU A 47 -8.60 2.85 -0.56
N MET A 48 -8.83 1.58 -0.90
CA MET A 48 -7.88 0.77 -1.67
C MET A 48 -7.53 1.44 -3.00
N VAL A 49 -8.52 1.78 -3.82
CA VAL A 49 -8.30 2.39 -5.14
C VAL A 49 -7.53 3.72 -5.03
N VAL A 50 -7.89 4.60 -4.09
CA VAL A 50 -7.18 5.88 -3.94
C VAL A 50 -5.77 5.72 -3.38
N LEU A 51 -5.52 4.71 -2.53
CA LEU A 51 -4.17 4.40 -2.02
C LEU A 51 -3.25 3.90 -3.14
N LEU A 52 -3.74 2.97 -3.99
CA LEU A 52 -3.00 2.57 -5.19
C LEU A 52 -2.80 3.75 -6.14
N ALA A 53 -3.84 4.55 -6.39
CA ALA A 53 -3.73 5.73 -7.24
C ALA A 53 -2.66 6.70 -6.76
N GLY A 54 -2.71 7.13 -5.50
CA GLY A 54 -1.73 8.08 -4.97
C GLY A 54 -0.32 7.51 -4.85
N GLY A 55 -0.19 6.21 -4.58
CA GLY A 55 1.10 5.52 -4.55
C GLY A 55 1.73 5.35 -5.94
N HIS A 56 0.90 5.16 -6.97
CA HIS A 56 1.32 4.88 -8.34
C HIS A 56 1.16 6.09 -9.30
N SER A 57 0.72 7.26 -8.83
CA SER A 57 0.79 8.51 -9.61
C SER A 57 2.23 9.00 -9.80
N ILE A 58 3.17 8.56 -8.96
CA ILE A 58 4.56 9.02 -8.97
C ILE A 58 5.55 7.87 -8.93
N GLY A 59 6.79 8.17 -9.30
CA GLY A 59 7.90 7.23 -9.16
C GLY A 59 8.05 6.28 -10.34
N LYS A 60 8.82 5.22 -10.12
CA LYS A 60 9.26 4.28 -11.16
C LYS A 60 9.12 2.85 -10.68
N VAL A 61 8.93 1.94 -11.61
CA VAL A 61 8.98 0.49 -11.37
C VAL A 61 10.02 -0.16 -12.26
N ARG A 62 10.72 -1.17 -11.71
CA ARG A 62 11.67 -1.98 -12.47
C ARG A 62 10.94 -2.87 -13.47
N CYS A 63 11.60 -3.10 -14.59
CA CYS A 63 11.11 -3.97 -15.65
C CYS A 63 10.81 -5.40 -15.17
N ILE A 64 11.54 -5.91 -14.17
CA ILE A 64 11.27 -7.24 -13.57
C ILE A 64 9.86 -7.41 -12.98
N PHE A 65 9.14 -6.32 -12.70
CA PHE A 65 7.77 -6.36 -12.15
C PHE A 65 6.70 -6.08 -13.21
N ILE A 66 7.10 -5.85 -14.45
CA ILE A 66 6.22 -5.53 -15.56
C ILE A 66 6.08 -6.78 -16.42
N GLU A 67 4.88 -7.14 -16.79
CA GLU A 67 4.61 -8.19 -17.78
C GLU A 67 3.99 -7.51 -19.03
N PRO A 68 4.81 -7.14 -20.04
CA PRO A 68 4.34 -6.40 -21.21
C PRO A 68 3.37 -7.20 -22.08
N ASP A 69 3.46 -8.52 -22.06
CA ASP A 69 2.59 -9.45 -22.80
C ASP A 69 1.29 -9.78 -22.05
N ALA A 70 1.23 -9.55 -20.74
CA ALA A 70 0.02 -9.75 -19.96
C ALA A 70 -1.09 -8.81 -20.42
N THR A 71 -2.27 -9.35 -20.69
CA THR A 71 -3.45 -8.56 -21.09
C THR A 71 -4.30 -8.18 -19.88
N PRO A 72 -4.99 -7.02 -19.88
CA PRO A 72 -5.12 -6.06 -20.98
C PRO A 72 -3.99 -5.02 -20.99
N MET A 73 -3.42 -4.67 -22.15
CA MET A 73 -2.54 -3.49 -22.30
C MET A 73 -2.94 -2.73 -23.57
N ASP A 74 -2.84 -1.39 -23.56
CA ASP A 74 -2.93 -0.62 -24.81
C ASP A 74 -1.79 -1.03 -25.76
N PRO A 75 -2.04 -1.37 -27.04
CA PRO A 75 -0.99 -1.87 -27.93
C PRO A 75 0.15 -0.87 -28.18
N GLY A 76 -0.16 0.43 -28.23
CA GLY A 76 0.86 1.46 -28.39
C GLY A 76 1.75 1.56 -27.15
N TYR A 77 1.13 1.55 -25.97
CA TYR A 77 1.85 1.52 -24.70
C TYR A 77 2.67 0.24 -24.50
N GLN A 78 2.12 -0.91 -24.90
CA GLN A 78 2.81 -2.20 -24.90
C GLN A 78 4.08 -2.13 -25.74
N ALA A 79 4.02 -1.60 -26.96
CA ALA A 79 5.19 -1.44 -27.81
C ALA A 79 6.26 -0.54 -27.15
N SER A 80 5.84 0.57 -26.51
CA SER A 80 6.75 1.48 -25.79
C SER A 80 7.42 0.80 -24.60
N ILE A 81 6.67 0.09 -23.75
CA ILE A 81 7.20 -0.61 -22.58
C ILE A 81 8.11 -1.78 -23.00
N SER A 82 7.69 -2.56 -24.00
CA SER A 82 8.48 -3.72 -24.48
C SER A 82 9.87 -3.27 -24.96
N LYS A 83 9.95 -2.13 -25.65
CA LYS A 83 11.22 -1.53 -26.06
C LYS A 83 12.13 -1.17 -24.88
N LEU A 84 11.57 -0.81 -23.72
CA LEU A 84 12.31 -0.43 -22.53
C LEU A 84 12.67 -1.65 -21.66
N CYS A 85 11.82 -2.66 -21.62
CA CYS A 85 11.87 -3.72 -20.62
C CYS A 85 12.21 -5.12 -21.15
N ASP A 86 12.23 -5.32 -22.46
CA ASP A 86 12.64 -6.59 -23.05
C ASP A 86 14.14 -6.63 -23.31
N GLY A 87 14.65 -7.86 -23.45
CA GLY A 87 16.06 -8.12 -23.73
C GLY A 87 16.99 -7.70 -22.59
N PRO A 88 18.12 -7.02 -22.86
CA PRO A 88 19.18 -6.78 -21.87
C PRO A 88 18.76 -5.85 -20.73
N ASN A 89 17.66 -5.11 -20.89
CA ASN A 89 17.16 -4.15 -19.90
C ASN A 89 16.17 -4.78 -18.92
N ARG A 90 15.85 -6.09 -19.04
CA ARG A 90 14.85 -6.76 -18.18
C ARG A 90 15.15 -6.59 -16.69
N ASP A 91 16.41 -6.71 -16.30
CA ASP A 91 16.81 -6.70 -14.88
C ASP A 91 17.14 -5.30 -14.33
N THR A 92 17.55 -4.38 -15.21
CA THR A 92 18.10 -3.07 -14.82
C THR A 92 17.24 -1.88 -15.26
N GLY A 93 16.29 -2.10 -16.17
CA GLY A 93 15.42 -1.07 -16.72
C GLY A 93 14.33 -0.63 -15.74
N PHE A 94 13.80 0.57 -15.96
CA PHE A 94 12.71 1.15 -15.19
C PHE A 94 11.75 1.90 -16.10
N VAL A 95 10.47 1.91 -15.72
CA VAL A 95 9.40 2.69 -16.37
C VAL A 95 8.76 3.60 -15.31
N ASN A 96 8.34 4.80 -15.71
CA ASN A 96 7.58 5.67 -14.82
C ASN A 96 6.20 5.06 -14.54
N MET A 97 5.72 5.16 -13.31
CA MET A 97 4.38 4.66 -12.94
C MET A 97 3.26 5.44 -13.65
N ASP A 98 3.46 6.74 -13.83
CA ASP A 98 2.68 7.59 -14.74
C ASP A 98 3.61 8.17 -15.82
N GLU A 99 3.31 7.89 -17.09
CA GLU A 99 4.08 8.42 -18.23
C GLU A 99 3.87 9.93 -18.41
N HIS A 100 2.70 10.46 -18.02
CA HIS A 100 2.34 11.86 -18.23
C HIS A 100 2.94 12.77 -17.15
N ASN A 101 2.68 12.44 -15.88
CA ASN A 101 3.05 13.28 -14.74
C ASN A 101 3.82 12.49 -13.66
N PRO A 102 5.01 11.94 -13.96
CA PRO A 102 5.73 10.99 -13.10
C PRO A 102 6.13 11.50 -11.72
N ASN A 103 6.01 12.81 -11.47
CA ASN A 103 6.42 13.49 -10.24
C ASN A 103 5.27 14.27 -9.58
N VAL A 104 4.02 14.11 -10.05
CA VAL A 104 2.86 14.81 -9.51
C VAL A 104 1.79 13.79 -9.14
N ILE A 105 1.27 13.89 -7.92
CA ILE A 105 0.09 13.13 -7.53
C ILE A 105 -1.14 13.87 -8.06
N ASP A 106 -1.74 13.33 -9.11
CA ASP A 106 -2.95 13.87 -9.72
C ASP A 106 -3.86 12.75 -10.26
N SER A 107 -4.94 13.13 -10.95
CA SER A 107 -5.96 12.21 -11.44
C SER A 107 -5.62 11.50 -12.76
N SER A 108 -4.46 11.74 -13.37
CA SER A 108 -3.96 11.07 -14.59
C SER A 108 -3.96 9.55 -14.43
N TYR A 109 -3.64 9.05 -13.24
CA TYR A 109 -3.65 7.63 -12.88
C TYR A 109 -4.98 6.98 -13.29
N PHE A 110 -6.12 7.60 -12.98
CA PHE A 110 -7.43 7.04 -13.30
C PHE A 110 -7.69 6.97 -14.81
N ALA A 111 -7.23 7.98 -15.56
CA ALA A 111 -7.32 7.98 -17.02
C ALA A 111 -6.44 6.89 -17.63
N ASN A 112 -5.21 6.73 -17.13
CA ASN A 112 -4.27 5.71 -17.58
C ASN A 112 -4.77 4.29 -17.29
N VAL A 113 -5.34 4.05 -16.11
CA VAL A 113 -5.98 2.77 -15.76
C VAL A 113 -7.09 2.41 -16.75
N LEU A 114 -8.01 3.33 -17.04
CA LEU A 114 -9.09 3.09 -18.00
C LEU A 114 -8.59 2.90 -19.43
N ALA A 115 -7.50 3.59 -19.79
CA ALA A 115 -6.82 3.45 -21.08
C ALA A 115 -5.93 2.21 -21.16
N LYS A 116 -5.76 1.42 -20.08
CA LYS A 116 -4.85 0.27 -20.00
C LYS A 116 -3.38 0.65 -20.23
N LYS A 117 -3.01 1.86 -19.80
CA LYS A 117 -1.67 2.46 -19.91
C LYS A 117 -0.97 2.57 -18.55
N MET A 118 -0.99 1.49 -17.79
CA MET A 118 -0.29 1.38 -16.51
C MET A 118 0.76 0.28 -16.58
N PRO A 119 1.96 0.42 -15.98
CA PRO A 119 2.99 -0.62 -16.05
C PRO A 119 2.56 -1.93 -15.38
N LEU A 120 1.91 -1.84 -14.21
CA LEU A 120 1.58 -3.03 -13.42
C LEU A 120 0.25 -3.65 -13.87
N THR A 121 0.20 -4.98 -13.83
CA THR A 121 -0.99 -5.75 -14.18
C THR A 121 -2.15 -5.43 -13.24
N VAL A 122 -1.89 -5.34 -11.93
CA VAL A 122 -2.92 -4.99 -10.94
C VAL A 122 -3.62 -3.68 -11.26
N ASP A 123 -2.88 -2.63 -11.64
CA ASP A 123 -3.45 -1.32 -11.94
C ASP A 123 -4.40 -1.39 -13.16
N ARG A 124 -3.99 -2.13 -14.19
CA ARG A 124 -4.81 -2.34 -15.41
C ARG A 124 -6.06 -3.15 -15.11
N LEU A 125 -5.96 -4.15 -14.22
CA LEU A 125 -7.10 -4.97 -13.81
C LEU A 125 -8.12 -4.19 -12.98
N LEU A 126 -7.71 -3.19 -12.19
CA LEU A 126 -8.66 -2.32 -11.48
C LEU A 126 -9.63 -1.63 -12.46
N GLY A 127 -9.15 -1.28 -13.65
CA GLY A 127 -9.98 -0.66 -14.71
C GLY A 127 -11.03 -1.58 -15.32
N LEU A 128 -10.89 -2.90 -15.14
CA LEU A 128 -11.81 -3.91 -15.68
C LEU A 128 -12.73 -4.54 -14.63
N ASP A 129 -12.35 -4.54 -13.35
CA ASP A 129 -13.15 -5.16 -12.31
C ASP A 129 -14.44 -4.38 -12.03
N SER A 130 -15.57 -5.09 -12.07
CA SER A 130 -16.92 -4.52 -11.93
C SER A 130 -17.14 -3.69 -10.66
N LYS A 131 -16.36 -3.93 -9.59
CA LYS A 131 -16.48 -3.21 -8.31
C LYS A 131 -15.56 -2.00 -8.25
N THR A 132 -14.40 -2.03 -8.90
CA THR A 132 -13.43 -0.91 -8.87
C THR A 132 -13.57 0.04 -10.04
N THR A 133 -14.02 -0.40 -11.23
CA THR A 133 -14.23 0.47 -12.40
C THR A 133 -15.16 1.67 -12.10
N PRO A 134 -16.29 1.52 -11.38
CA PRO A 134 -17.14 2.66 -11.03
C PRO A 134 -16.42 3.69 -10.13
N ILE A 135 -15.57 3.23 -9.21
CA ILE A 135 -14.78 4.08 -8.32
C ILE A 135 -13.77 4.89 -9.13
N ILE A 136 -13.03 4.22 -10.04
CA ILE A 136 -12.07 4.88 -10.94
C ILE A 136 -12.75 5.95 -11.79
N LYS A 137 -13.90 5.62 -12.40
CA LYS A 137 -14.68 6.59 -13.19
C LYS A 137 -15.15 7.77 -12.34
N ASN A 138 -15.59 7.54 -11.10
CA ASN A 138 -16.01 8.62 -10.20
C ASN A 138 -14.82 9.53 -9.83
N MET A 139 -13.66 8.97 -9.50
CA MET A 139 -12.45 9.74 -9.18
C MET A 139 -11.94 10.54 -10.39
N LEU A 140 -12.01 9.97 -11.60
CA LEU A 140 -11.66 10.68 -12.84
C LEU A 140 -12.62 11.85 -13.13
N ASN A 141 -13.93 11.64 -12.91
CA ASN A 141 -14.95 12.66 -13.16
C ASN A 141 -14.98 13.76 -12.07
N LYS A 142 -14.42 13.47 -10.89
CA LYS A 142 -14.34 14.40 -9.75
C LYS A 142 -12.91 14.46 -9.22
N PRO A 143 -11.96 15.02 -9.99
CA PRO A 143 -10.54 15.01 -9.62
C PRO A 143 -10.27 15.73 -8.29
N ASN A 144 -11.13 16.69 -7.90
CA ASN A 144 -11.04 17.39 -6.62
C ASN A 144 -11.34 16.48 -5.41
N ASP A 145 -12.01 15.35 -5.59
CA ASP A 145 -12.32 14.40 -4.51
C ASP A 145 -11.14 13.46 -4.22
N PHE A 146 -10.25 13.24 -5.19
CA PHE A 146 -9.15 12.28 -5.07
C PHE A 146 -8.19 12.66 -3.92
N MET A 147 -7.64 13.87 -3.95
CA MET A 147 -6.60 14.28 -3.02
C MET A 147 -7.06 14.29 -1.54
N PRO A 148 -8.26 14.81 -1.20
CA PRO A 148 -8.80 14.70 0.16
C PRO A 148 -9.08 13.25 0.59
N THR A 149 -9.55 12.39 -0.32
CA THR A 149 -9.84 10.99 -0.02
C THR A 149 -8.55 10.20 0.19
N PHE A 150 -7.54 10.41 -0.66
CA PHE A 150 -6.20 9.86 -0.50
C PHE A 150 -5.56 10.28 0.83
N ALA A 151 -5.65 11.56 1.19
CA ALA A 151 -5.16 12.07 2.48
C ALA A 151 -5.79 11.34 3.68
N LYS A 152 -7.12 11.18 3.70
CA LYS A 152 -7.83 10.45 4.76
C LYS A 152 -7.44 8.97 4.81
N ALA A 153 -7.30 8.33 3.64
CA ALA A 153 -6.87 6.94 3.56
C ALA A 153 -5.43 6.76 4.07
N MET A 154 -4.53 7.71 3.77
CA MET A 154 -3.18 7.73 4.30
C MET A 154 -3.12 7.97 5.81
N GLU A 155 -3.94 8.88 6.34
CA GLU A 155 -4.09 9.08 7.79
C GLU A 155 -4.51 7.79 8.48
N LYS A 156 -5.52 7.10 7.95
CA LYS A 156 -5.97 5.79 8.43
C LYS A 156 -4.90 4.71 8.32
N LEU A 157 -4.20 4.64 7.19
CA LEU A 157 -3.07 3.72 6.98
C LEU A 157 -1.96 3.96 8.00
N SER A 158 -1.70 5.21 8.34
CA SER A 158 -0.68 5.54 9.32
C SER A 158 -0.95 4.89 10.68
N VAL A 159 -2.20 4.73 11.11
CA VAL A 159 -2.54 4.16 12.43
C VAL A 159 -2.78 2.65 12.41
N LEU A 160 -2.53 1.99 11.28
CA LEU A 160 -2.69 0.54 11.15
C LEU A 160 -1.66 -0.19 12.03
N LYS A 161 -2.16 -0.97 13.01
CA LYS A 161 -1.36 -1.88 13.87
C LYS A 161 -0.12 -1.23 14.52
N VAL A 162 -0.24 0.03 14.93
CA VAL A 162 0.87 0.75 15.58
C VAL A 162 1.19 0.20 16.97
N ILE A 163 2.48 0.20 17.33
CA ILE A 163 2.93 0.01 18.71
C ILE A 163 3.22 1.37 19.34
N ALA A 164 2.86 1.54 20.62
CA ALA A 164 2.89 2.82 21.32
C ALA A 164 3.12 2.62 22.83
N GLY A 165 3.18 3.74 23.56
CA GLY A 165 3.33 3.70 25.02
C GLY A 165 4.70 3.18 25.44
N LYS A 166 4.73 2.03 26.13
CA LYS A 166 5.97 1.39 26.61
C LYS A 166 6.42 0.23 25.71
N ASP A 167 5.63 -0.15 24.72
CA ASP A 167 5.94 -1.26 23.82
C ASP A 167 6.96 -0.81 22.76
N GLY A 168 7.92 -1.66 22.43
CA GLY A 168 8.99 -1.33 21.49
C GLY A 168 9.96 -0.27 22.01
N GLU A 169 10.68 0.38 21.10
CA GLU A 169 11.74 1.34 21.43
C GLU A 169 11.70 2.61 20.57
N ILE A 170 12.54 3.59 20.92
CA ILE A 170 12.90 4.69 20.01
C ILE A 170 14.31 4.38 19.56
N ARG A 171 14.50 3.94 18.31
CA ARG A 171 15.81 3.56 17.79
C ARG A 171 16.71 4.79 17.65
N LYS A 172 17.97 4.64 18.03
CA LYS A 172 19.03 5.62 17.74
C LYS A 172 19.46 5.55 16.28
N SER A 173 19.40 4.37 15.68
CA SER A 173 19.64 4.10 14.27
C SER A 173 18.51 3.21 13.74
N CYS A 174 17.80 3.64 12.69
CA CYS A 174 16.64 2.91 12.19
C CYS A 174 16.98 1.49 11.68
N SER A 175 18.21 1.26 11.24
CA SER A 175 18.70 -0.01 10.68
C SER A 175 19.02 -1.07 11.74
N GLU A 176 19.03 -0.71 13.03
CA GLU A 176 19.49 -1.58 14.11
C GLU A 176 18.60 -1.47 15.35
N PHE A 177 18.47 -2.56 16.09
CA PHE A 177 17.85 -2.53 17.42
C PHE A 177 18.82 -1.88 18.42
N ASN A 178 18.34 -1.12 19.40
CA ASN A 178 19.26 -0.49 20.37
C ASN A 178 19.98 -1.55 21.23
N ASN A 179 19.32 -2.68 21.48
CA ASN A 179 19.87 -3.82 22.22
C ASN A 179 19.73 -5.09 21.39
N PRO A 180 20.62 -5.33 20.41
CA PRO A 180 20.55 -6.54 19.60
C PRO A 180 20.82 -7.76 20.49
N MET A 181 19.87 -8.71 20.57
CA MET A 181 20.07 -9.92 21.36
C MET A 181 21.29 -10.72 20.84
N PRO A 182 22.14 -11.30 21.71
CA PRO A 182 23.22 -12.18 21.28
C PRO A 182 22.66 -13.41 20.56
N SER A 183 23.12 -13.69 19.33
CA SER A 183 22.69 -14.85 18.55
C SER A 183 23.28 -16.14 19.14
N THR A 184 22.52 -16.83 19.98
CA THR A 184 22.82 -18.21 20.39
C THR A 184 21.69 -19.10 19.87
N GLY A 185 21.90 -19.72 18.71
CA GLY A 185 20.93 -20.62 18.06
C GLY A 185 20.60 -20.18 16.64
N GLY A 186 20.52 -21.16 15.72
CA GLY A 186 20.51 -20.97 14.27
C GLY A 186 19.58 -19.87 13.74
N SER A 187 20.19 -18.97 12.96
CA SER A 187 19.62 -18.14 11.89
C SER A 187 18.10 -17.85 11.96
N VAL A 188 17.71 -16.90 12.81
CA VAL A 188 16.70 -15.93 12.39
C VAL A 188 17.47 -14.89 11.61
N ILE A 189 17.49 -15.00 10.29
CA ILE A 189 18.26 -14.12 9.40
C ILE A 189 17.93 -12.67 9.74
N ARG A 190 18.91 -11.99 10.36
CA ARG A 190 18.95 -10.54 10.48
C ARG A 190 19.45 -10.04 9.15
N ILE A 191 18.56 -9.57 8.27
CA ILE A 191 18.98 -8.85 7.08
C ILE A 191 19.45 -7.46 7.51
N SER A 192 20.66 -7.41 8.07
CA SER A 192 21.51 -6.23 7.97
C SER A 192 22.34 -6.42 6.71
N SER A 193 22.02 -5.63 5.67
CA SER A 193 22.91 -5.37 4.52
C SER A 193 23.10 -6.54 3.54
N ALA A 194 22.47 -6.45 2.37
CA ALA A 194 22.53 -7.44 1.30
C ALA A 194 23.92 -7.62 0.66
N ASN A 195 24.23 -8.83 0.19
CA ASN A 195 25.22 -9.07 -0.87
C ASN A 195 24.48 -9.43 -2.17
N PRO A 196 24.71 -8.70 -3.29
CA PRO A 196 24.13 -9.00 -4.60
C PRO A 196 24.57 -10.34 -5.23
N GLU A 197 25.55 -11.03 -4.63
CA GLU A 197 26.12 -12.27 -5.15
C GLU A 197 25.33 -13.53 -4.73
N ASP A 198 24.35 -13.40 -3.82
CA ASP A 198 23.53 -14.54 -3.35
C ASP A 198 22.24 -14.77 -4.17
N LEU A 199 22.10 -14.13 -5.35
CA LEU A 199 20.92 -14.28 -6.24
C LEU A 199 21.15 -15.21 -7.43
N GLU A 200 22.33 -15.82 -7.57
CA GLU A 200 22.52 -16.89 -8.55
C GLU A 200 22.12 -18.25 -7.97
N GLY A 201 20.97 -18.78 -8.39
CA GLY A 201 20.67 -20.20 -8.26
C GLY A 201 19.34 -20.56 -7.60
N LEU A 202 18.22 -20.15 -8.20
CA LEU A 202 16.98 -20.93 -8.10
C LEU A 202 16.43 -21.23 -9.49
N SER A 203 17.12 -22.17 -10.13
CA SER A 203 16.57 -23.00 -11.18
C SER A 203 16.11 -24.33 -10.58
N SER A 204 14.83 -24.64 -10.81
CA SER A 204 14.18 -25.96 -10.94
C SER A 204 14.51 -27.11 -9.97
N GLY A 205 13.45 -27.69 -9.39
CA GLY A 205 13.50 -29.06 -8.86
C GLY A 205 12.47 -29.33 -7.76
N GLY A 206 11.34 -29.94 -8.12
CA GLY A 206 10.37 -30.43 -7.14
C GLY A 206 10.89 -31.65 -6.38
N THR A 207 10.48 -31.78 -5.12
CA THR A 207 10.24 -33.06 -4.42
C THR A 207 9.42 -32.76 -3.16
N GLN A 208 8.34 -33.51 -2.96
CA GLN A 208 7.48 -33.49 -1.77
C GLN A 208 8.23 -34.00 -0.54
N VAL A 209 7.99 -33.41 0.64
CA VAL A 209 8.19 -34.10 1.92
C VAL A 209 7.07 -33.75 2.92
N ALA A 210 6.69 -34.79 3.65
CA ALA A 210 5.58 -35.00 4.57
C ALA A 210 5.27 -33.92 5.62
N GLY A 211 4.00 -33.92 6.02
CA GLY A 211 3.43 -33.04 7.02
C GLY A 211 4.02 -33.20 8.42
N ILE A 212 4.09 -32.07 9.11
CA ILE A 212 4.28 -31.98 10.55
C ILE A 212 3.01 -31.35 11.13
N VAL A 213 2.40 -32.11 12.03
CA VAL A 213 1.23 -31.76 12.84
C VAL A 213 1.52 -30.47 13.62
N SER A 214 0.76 -29.41 13.38
CA SER A 214 0.78 -28.23 14.26
C SER A 214 -0.09 -28.49 15.49
N GLN A 215 0.56 -28.66 16.64
CA GLN A 215 -0.12 -28.53 17.93
C GLN A 215 -0.47 -27.05 18.13
N GLY A 216 -1.76 -26.79 18.35
CA GLY A 216 -2.32 -25.45 18.44
C GLY A 216 -1.69 -24.61 19.54
N THR A 217 -1.06 -23.51 19.15
CA THR A 217 -0.77 -22.38 20.03
C THR A 217 -1.90 -21.35 19.89
N LYS A 218 -2.53 -21.03 21.01
CA LYS A 218 -3.62 -20.05 21.11
C LYS A 218 -3.25 -18.72 20.46
N ASP A 219 -4.19 -18.15 19.70
CA ASP A 219 -4.14 -16.79 19.18
C ASP A 219 -3.67 -15.79 20.26
N PRO A 220 -2.49 -15.15 20.13
CA PRO A 220 -2.07 -14.11 21.07
C PRO A 220 -2.73 -12.76 20.81
N TRP A 221 -3.53 -12.63 19.75
CA TRP A 221 -4.01 -11.35 19.23
C TRP A 221 -5.51 -11.14 19.49
N HIS A 222 -5.89 -11.09 20.77
CA HIS A 222 -7.19 -10.57 21.19
C HIS A 222 -7.15 -9.04 21.20
N VAL A 223 -7.85 -8.41 20.24
CA VAL A 223 -8.03 -6.96 20.21
C VAL A 223 -9.01 -6.55 21.31
N LYS A 224 -8.55 -5.84 22.33
CA LYS A 224 -9.45 -5.02 23.17
C LYS A 224 -9.77 -3.75 22.39
N THR A 225 -10.97 -3.67 21.84
CA THR A 225 -11.55 -2.43 21.31
C THR A 225 -11.49 -1.33 22.38
N LEU A 226 -10.73 -0.27 22.11
CA LEU A 226 -10.83 0.98 22.86
C LEU A 226 -12.15 1.66 22.46
N LYS A 227 -13.08 1.81 23.41
CA LYS A 227 -14.27 2.65 23.24
C LYS A 227 -13.82 4.10 23.04
N ALA A 228 -14.23 4.71 21.93
CA ALA A 228 -14.13 6.16 21.74
C ALA A 228 -14.97 6.87 22.83
N ALA A 229 -14.36 7.83 23.52
CA ALA A 229 -15.07 8.72 24.43
C ALA A 229 -16.03 9.63 23.63
N GLY A 230 -17.28 9.71 24.08
CA GLY A 230 -18.36 10.38 23.37
C GLY A 230 -18.13 11.88 23.17
N ALA A 231 -18.33 12.35 21.95
CA ALA A 231 -18.39 13.76 21.62
C ALA A 231 -19.69 14.38 22.17
N ALA A 232 -19.56 15.37 23.05
CA ALA A 232 -20.67 16.16 23.56
C ALA A 232 -21.28 17.02 22.45
N HIS A 233 -22.62 17.00 22.33
CA HIS A 233 -23.40 17.85 21.43
C HIS A 233 -23.28 19.35 21.81
N PRO A 234 -23.12 20.27 20.85
CA PRO A 234 -23.26 21.70 21.13
C PRO A 234 -24.74 22.08 21.26
N LYS A 235 -25.09 22.72 22.39
CA LYS A 235 -26.41 23.29 22.65
C LYS A 235 -26.70 24.45 21.68
N LYS A 236 -27.87 24.41 21.02
CA LYS A 236 -28.43 25.53 20.25
C LYS A 236 -28.61 26.76 21.15
N VAL A 237 -27.92 27.85 20.83
CA VAL A 237 -28.18 29.18 21.39
C VAL A 237 -29.17 29.90 20.49
N THR A 238 -30.42 30.06 20.94
CA THR A 238 -31.43 30.89 20.28
C THR A 238 -31.26 32.34 20.73
N GLY A 239 -30.56 33.16 19.94
CA GLY A 239 -30.46 34.61 20.15
C GLY A 239 -31.64 35.35 19.53
N ARG A 240 -32.40 36.11 20.34
CA ARG A 240 -33.43 37.05 19.88
C ARG A 240 -32.78 38.30 19.29
N HIS A 241 -33.26 38.73 18.13
CA HIS A 241 -32.97 40.03 17.53
C HIS A 241 -33.46 41.21 18.39
N PRO A 242 -32.66 42.26 18.60
CA PRO A 242 -33.15 43.57 19.03
C PRO A 242 -33.65 44.39 17.85
N LYS A 243 -34.82 45.01 18.02
CA LYS A 243 -35.44 45.96 17.09
C LYS A 243 -34.64 47.26 17.02
N LEU A 244 -34.35 47.72 15.80
CA LEU A 244 -33.95 49.09 15.50
C LEU A 244 -35.16 50.04 15.65
N ARG A 245 -34.98 51.13 16.40
CA ARG A 245 -35.77 52.38 16.28
C ARG A 245 -34.77 53.53 16.22
N GLY A 246 -34.95 54.39 15.23
CA GLY A 246 -34.02 55.45 14.89
C GLY A 246 -34.13 56.71 15.76
N ALA A 247 -33.14 57.56 15.56
CA ALA A 247 -33.20 59.01 15.46
C ALA A 247 -32.21 59.40 14.35
#